data_AF-A0A0B7BRY5-F1
#
_entry.id   AF-A0A0B7BRY5-F1
#
_cell.length_a   1.000
_cell.length_b   1.000
_cell.length_c   1.000
_cell.angle_alpha   90.00
_cell.angle_beta   90.00
_cell.angle_gamma   90.00
#
_symmetry.space_group_name_H-M   'P 1'
#
loop_
_entity.id
_entity.type
_entity.pdbx_description
1 polymer ?
#
loop_
_entity_poly.entity_id
_entity_poly.type
_entity_poly.pdbx_seq_one_letter_code
_entity_poly.pdbx_strand_id
1 'polypeptide(L)'
;HVQNLKLTTNMRVHLQQNVNAGQFADQLLALGDGRLCKEPNTDTIKLPEDFSNIVHSIEQLQDMVFPNILQNYRDHSWMCYTCSNK
;
A
#
# COMPACT_ATOMS: atom_id res chain seq x y z
N HIS A 1 -33.49 -8.37 3.88
CA HIS A 1 -32.90 -7.02 3.92
C HIS A 1 -31.45 -7.17 4.35
N VAL A 2 -30.47 -6.73 3.55
CA VAL A 2 -29.04 -6.86 3.88
C VAL A 2 -28.56 -5.52 4.45
N GLN A 3 -28.02 -5.54 5.67
CA GLN A 3 -27.36 -4.37 6.24
C GLN A 3 -25.87 -4.40 5.91
N ASN A 4 -25.37 -3.32 5.33
CA ASN A 4 -23.94 -3.15 5.07
C ASN A 4 -23.34 -2.30 6.18
N LEU A 5 -22.45 -2.90 6.96
CA LEU A 5 -21.62 -2.18 7.94
C LEU A 5 -20.35 -1.69 7.23
N LYS A 6 -20.03 -0.41 7.39
CA LYS A 6 -18.81 0.19 6.85
C LYS A 6 -17.93 0.67 8.00
N LEU A 7 -16.65 0.31 7.96
CA LEU A 7 -15.65 0.90 8.83
C LEU A 7 -15.33 2.29 8.31
N THR A 8 -15.39 3.30 9.18
CA THR A 8 -15.19 4.72 8.82
C THR A 8 -13.81 5.25 9.22
N THR A 9 -13.04 4.49 10.01
CA THR A 9 -11.77 4.96 10.57
C THR A 9 -10.66 3.95 10.32
N ASN A 10 -9.60 4.40 9.67
CA ASN A 10 -8.36 3.64 9.53
C ASN A 10 -7.59 3.69 10.85
N MET A 11 -7.75 2.66 11.69
CA MET A 11 -7.13 2.59 13.01
C MET A 11 -5.60 2.55 12.96
N ARG A 12 -5.00 2.03 11.88
CA ARG A 12 -3.54 2.04 11.70
C ARG A 12 -3.04 3.48 11.63
N VAL A 13 -3.69 4.32 10.83
CA VAL A 13 -3.35 5.73 10.67
C VAL A 13 -3.65 6.51 11.94
N HIS A 14 -4.79 6.24 12.57
CA HIS A 14 -5.19 6.90 13.82
C HIS A 14 -4.18 6.64 14.95
N LEU A 15 -3.70 5.40 15.10
CA LEU A 15 -2.78 5.02 16.17
C LEU A 15 -1.32 5.35 15.86
N GLN A 16 -0.88 5.20 14.60
CA GLN A 16 0.53 5.38 14.21
C GLN A 16 0.84 6.79 13.69
N GLN A 17 -0.18 7.65 13.53
CA GLN A 17 -0.06 9.01 12.97
C GLN A 17 0.64 9.08 11.60
N ASN A 18 0.63 7.97 10.85
CA ASN A 18 1.26 7.88 9.54
C ASN A 18 0.33 8.49 8.48
N VAL A 19 0.51 9.78 8.19
CA VAL A 19 -0.30 10.55 7.23
C VAL A 19 -0.28 9.93 5.83
N ASN A 20 0.88 9.44 5.38
CA ASN A 20 1.04 8.82 4.06
C ASN A 20 0.20 7.53 3.95
N ALA A 21 0.15 6.73 5.02
CA ALA A 21 -0.70 5.53 5.05
C ALA A 21 -2.20 5.88 5.01
N GLY A 22 -2.59 7.07 5.48
CA GLY A 22 -3.95 7.60 5.37
C GLY A 22 -4.31 7.94 3.93
N GLN A 23 -3.46 8.74 3.29
CA GLN A 23 -3.64 9.12 1.89
C GLN A 23 -3.72 7.89 0.97
N PHE A 24 -2.81 6.92 1.16
CA PHE A 24 -2.83 5.67 0.41
C PHE A 24 -4.12 4.87 0.62
N ALA A 25 -4.61 4.77 1.86
CA ALA A 25 -5.87 4.09 2.15
C ALA A 25 -7.08 4.78 1.51
N ASP A 26 -7.13 6.11 1.54
CA ASP A 26 -8.21 6.88 0.89
C ASP A 26 -8.20 6.69 -0.63
N GLN A 27 -7.02 6.65 -1.24
CA GLN A 27 -6.86 6.35 -2.66
C GLN A 27 -7.32 4.91 -3.00
N LEU A 28 -7.01 3.92 -2.16
CA LEU A 28 -7.50 2.54 -2.31
C LEU A 28 -9.03 2.44 -2.18
N LEU A 29 -9.62 3.19 -1.25
CA LEU A 29 -11.07 3.26 -1.10
C LEU A 29 -11.73 3.89 -2.33
N ALA A 30 -11.16 4.99 -2.83
CA ALA A 30 -11.65 5.62 -4.06
C ALA A 30 -11.55 4.68 -5.28
N LEU A 31 -10.49 3.87 -5.35
CA LEU A 31 -10.33 2.82 -6.36
C LEU A 31 -11.42 1.74 -6.23
N GLY A 32 -11.61 1.18 -5.04
CA GLY A 32 -12.60 0.13 -4.79
C GLY A 32 -14.05 0.59 -4.95
N ASP A 33 -14.34 1.85 -4.64
CA ASP A 33 -15.65 2.47 -4.85
C ASP A 33 -15.88 2.91 -6.32
N GLY A 34 -14.91 2.72 -7.21
CA GLY A 34 -15.01 3.12 -8.62
C GLY A 34 -15.07 4.64 -8.83
N ARG A 35 -14.54 5.42 -7.89
CA ARG A 35 -14.51 6.91 -7.95
C ARG A 35 -13.33 7.45 -8.74
N LEU A 36 -12.36 6.61 -9.11
CA LEU A 36 -11.26 7.01 -9.99
C LEU A 36 -11.75 7.14 -11.43
N CYS A 37 -11.31 8.20 -12.11
CA CYS A 37 -11.66 8.45 -13.50
C CYS A 37 -11.09 7.34 -14.39
N LYS A 38 -11.92 6.85 -15.32
CA LYS A 38 -11.46 6.05 -16.45
C LYS A 38 -10.79 6.96 -17.47
N GLU A 39 -9.72 6.48 -18.08
CA GLU A 39 -9.08 7.17 -19.19
C GLU A 39 -10.00 7.14 -20.42
N PRO A 40 -10.19 8.26 -21.13
CA PRO A 40 -11.02 8.28 -22.33
C PRO A 40 -10.46 7.33 -23.39
N ASN A 41 -11.34 6.53 -24.00
CA ASN A 41 -11.03 5.60 -25.09
C ASN A 41 -10.17 4.38 -24.69
N THR A 42 -9.96 4.15 -23.40
CA THR A 42 -9.35 2.92 -22.88
C THR A 42 -10.21 2.35 -21.75
N ASP A 43 -10.22 1.03 -21.55
CA ASP A 43 -10.86 0.43 -20.36
C ASP A 43 -9.90 0.44 -19.16
N THR A 44 -9.10 1.49 -19.04
CA THR A 44 -8.09 1.63 -17.99
C THR A 44 -8.44 2.78 -17.06
N ILE A 45 -7.99 2.68 -15.82
CA ILE A 45 -8.04 3.76 -14.86
C ILE A 45 -6.67 4.44 -14.79
N LYS A 46 -6.65 5.73 -14.48
CA LYS A 46 -5.42 6.44 -14.16
C LYS A 46 -5.26 6.50 -12.66
N LEU A 47 -4.17 5.91 -12.17
CA LEU A 47 -3.78 6.03 -10.77
C LEU A 47 -3.14 7.42 -10.54
N PRO A 48 -3.33 8.01 -9.36
CA PRO A 48 -2.58 9.20 -8.94
C PRO A 48 -1.06 8.98 -9.05
N GLU A 49 -0.29 10.03 -9.36
CA GLU A 49 1.17 9.92 -9.51
C GLU A 49 1.87 9.50 -8.21
N ASP A 50 1.30 9.86 -7.06
CA ASP A 50 1.78 9.52 -5.72
C ASP A 50 1.23 8.20 -5.18
N PHE A 51 0.48 7.46 -6.00
CA PHE A 51 -0.17 6.22 -5.57
C PHE A 51 0.82 5.09 -5.30
N SER A 52 1.90 5.01 -6.08
CA SER A 52 2.92 3.96 -5.93
C SER A 52 4.32 4.46 -6.25
N ASN A 53 5.31 3.80 -5.66
CA ASN A 53 6.70 3.99 -6.03
C ASN A 53 7.03 3.04 -7.18
N ILE A 54 7.20 3.59 -8.39
CA ILE A 54 7.66 2.82 -9.54
C ILE A 54 9.15 2.54 -9.38
N VAL A 55 9.52 1.27 -9.42
CA VAL A 55 10.91 0.81 -9.42
C VAL A 55 11.28 0.27 -10.79
N HIS A 56 12.55 0.42 -11.18
CA HIS A 56 13.00 0.10 -12.53
C HIS A 56 13.63 -1.30 -12.66
N SER A 57 13.81 -2.01 -11.55
CA SER A 57 14.34 -3.37 -11.57
C SER A 57 13.84 -4.22 -10.39
N ILE A 58 13.98 -5.54 -10.54
CA ILE A 58 13.64 -6.50 -9.47
C ILE A 58 14.61 -6.33 -8.29
N GLU A 59 15.88 -6.05 -8.55
CA GLU A 59 16.89 -5.81 -7.52
C GLU A 59 16.54 -4.58 -6.68
N GLN A 60 16.11 -3.48 -7.32
CA GLN A 60 15.63 -2.29 -6.59
C GLN A 60 14.41 -2.60 -5.74
N LEU A 61 13.45 -3.38 -6.28
CA LEU A 61 12.28 -3.82 -5.51
C LEU A 61 12.70 -4.66 -4.30
N GLN A 62 13.62 -5.60 -4.49
CA GLN A 62 14.13 -6.47 -3.43
C GLN A 62 14.81 -5.65 -2.33
N ASP A 63 15.66 -4.69 -2.68
CA ASP A 63 16.34 -3.84 -1.69
C ASP A 63 15.36 -2.92 -0.94
N MET A 64 14.32 -2.42 -1.61
CA MET A 64 13.27 -1.63 -0.96
C MET A 64 12.38 -2.47 -0.05
N VAL A 65 12.03 -3.70 -0.46
CA VAL A 65 11.13 -4.57 0.29
C VAL A 65 11.87 -5.30 1.42
N PHE A 66 13.06 -5.83 1.15
CA PHE A 66 13.87 -6.62 2.07
C PHE A 66 15.34 -6.16 2.08
N PRO A 67 15.63 -5.01 2.70
CA PRO A 67 16.99 -4.47 2.70
C PRO A 67 17.97 -5.44 3.36
N ASN A 68 19.07 -5.74 2.68
CA ASN A 68 20.11 -6.66 3.16
C ASN A 68 19.58 -8.09 3.45
N ILE A 69 18.65 -8.59 2.63
CA ILE A 69 18.05 -9.92 2.82
C ILE A 69 19.11 -11.04 2.87
N LEU A 70 20.16 -10.94 2.06
CA LEU A 70 21.22 -11.97 2.00
C LEU A 70 22.01 -12.07 3.32
N GLN A 71 22.07 -10.99 4.10
CA GLN A 71 22.70 -10.94 5.41
C GLN A 71 21.74 -11.38 6.51
N ASN A 72 20.45 -11.07 6.38
CA ASN A 72 19.48 -11.20 7.47
C ASN A 72 18.49 -12.37 7.33
N TYR A 73 18.48 -13.12 6.22
CA TYR A 73 17.47 -14.18 5.99
C TYR A 73 17.46 -15.31 7.04
N ARG A 74 18.52 -15.43 7.84
CA ARG A 74 18.59 -16.40 8.96
C ARG A 74 18.21 -15.79 10.31
N ASP A 75 18.12 -14.46 10.39
CA ASP A 75 17.68 -13.77 11.60
C ASP A 75 16.14 -13.72 11.62
N HIS A 76 15.56 -14.65 12.37
CA HIS A 76 14.12 -14.74 12.57
C HIS A 76 13.53 -13.48 13.22
N SER A 77 14.29 -12.79 14.07
CA SER A 77 13.84 -11.54 14.70
C SER A 77 13.76 -10.43 13.67
N TRP A 78 14.79 -10.30 12.83
CA TRP A 78 14.78 -9.36 11.71
C TRP A 78 13.65 -9.66 10.72
N MET A 79 13.43 -10.93 10.36
CA MET A 79 12.32 -11.31 9.48
C MET A 79 10.97 -10.93 10.08
N CYS A 80 10.78 -11.21 11.37
CA CYS A 80 9.54 -10.87 12.07
C CYS A 80 9.32 -9.35 12.11
N TYR A 81 10.35 -8.58 12.49
CA TYR A 81 10.28 -7.12 12.51
C TYR A 81 10.00 -6.54 11.12
N THR A 82 10.74 -6.97 10.11
CA THR A 82 10.63 -6.46 8.74
C THR A 82 9.28 -6.79 8.11
N CYS A 83 8.74 -7.99 8.32
CA CYS A 83 7.41 -8.34 7.82
C CYS A 83 6.27 -7.68 8.60
N SER A 84 6.46 -7.38 9.89
CA SER A 84 5.42 -6.79 10.74
C SER A 84 5.30 -5.28 10.63
N ASN A 85 6.38 -4.59 10.25
CA ASN A 85 6.44 -3.12 10.17
C ASN A 85 6.36 -2.60 8.73
N LYS A 86 6.02 -3.46 7.77
CA LYS A 86 5.60 -3.07 6.43
C LYS A 86 4.14 -2.62 6.40
#